data_AF-A0A8J6NIE4-F1
#
_entry.id   AF-A0A8J6NIE4-F1
#
_cell.length_a   1.000
_cell.length_b   1.000
_cell.length_c   1.000
_cell.angle_alpha   90.00
_cell.angle_beta   90.00
_cell.angle_gamma   90.00
#
_symmetry.space_group_name_H-M   'P 1'
#
loop_
_entity.id
_entity.type
_entity.pdbx_description
1 polymer ?
#
loop_
_entity_poly.entity_id
_entity_poly.type
_entity_poly.pdbx_seq_one_letter_code
_entity_poly.pdbx_strand_id
1 'polypeptide(L)'
;MRYQYHYHRQPGCGGCLIVGTLLLLLFGGAPLLFDVIGFLFGAFLFTLFFLWLGFWGFSYYIKRKVSDYEQGQTEARNNFVSLLVHILVKIAQFDGNVTKAELQAISNFFRTHLHYNQEQMFWVKELVKDASTNTDSLETLLSQFRDGFAYEPRLILVELVYQVLFSNDHVSGQELELAQNIAEYLNISRYDLLRIQSRYIHRRQAAATREEDYYEVLGIQPGTDFEQIKKAYRKLSMKYHPDKVGHLGEEFKNVAEEKMKEINAAYHHFKTKYNTK
;
A
#
# COMPACT_ATOMS: atom_id res chain seq x y z
N MET A 1 -59.19 -44.93 50.44
CA MET A 1 -58.91 -46.00 49.46
C MET A 1 -57.74 -45.57 48.60
N ARG A 2 -56.59 -46.24 48.70
CA ARG A 2 -55.36 -45.95 47.95
C ARG A 2 -55.35 -46.78 46.66
N TYR A 3 -55.26 -46.14 45.50
CA TYR A 3 -54.99 -46.82 44.23
C TYR A 3 -53.48 -46.86 43.98
N GLN A 4 -52.91 -48.07 43.91
CA GLN A 4 -51.53 -48.32 43.49
C GLN A 4 -51.47 -48.39 41.96
N TYR A 5 -50.60 -47.59 41.34
CA TYR A 5 -50.23 -47.75 39.92
C TYR A 5 -49.08 -48.76 39.80
N HIS A 6 -49.31 -49.87 39.10
CA HIS A 6 -48.26 -50.79 38.68
C HIS A 6 -47.61 -50.29 37.40
N TYR A 7 -46.29 -50.05 37.45
CA TYR A 7 -45.46 -49.83 36.26
C TYR A 7 -45.13 -51.19 35.62
N HIS A 8 -45.60 -51.44 34.39
CA HIS A 8 -45.07 -52.51 33.54
C HIS A 8 -43.82 -52.02 32.83
N ARG A 9 -42.66 -52.60 33.18
CA ARG A 9 -41.42 -52.49 32.38
C ARG A 9 -41.59 -53.34 31.12
N GLN A 10 -41.65 -52.69 29.96
CA GLN A 10 -41.37 -53.36 28.68
C GLN A 10 -39.86 -53.62 28.59
N PRO A 11 -39.41 -54.82 28.18
CA PRO A 11 -37.99 -55.05 27.92
C PRO A 11 -37.58 -54.22 26.68
N GLY A 12 -36.62 -53.32 26.88
CA GLY A 12 -36.06 -52.49 25.83
C GLY A 12 -35.46 -53.35 24.72
N CYS A 13 -35.96 -53.16 23.51
CA CYS A 13 -35.42 -53.71 22.26
C CYS A 13 -34.10 -52.99 21.89
N GLY A 14 -33.13 -52.98 22.81
CA GLY A 14 -31.78 -52.43 22.59
C GLY A 14 -30.79 -53.47 22.04
N GLY A 15 -31.11 -54.77 22.17
CA GLY A 15 -30.24 -55.87 21.72
C GLY A 15 -30.18 -56.05 20.20
N CYS A 16 -31.26 -55.76 19.46
CA CYS A 16 -31.30 -56.01 18.02
C CYS A 16 -30.38 -55.10 17.20
N LEU A 17 -30.16 -53.86 17.63
CA LEU A 17 -29.24 -52.92 16.96
C LEU A 17 -27.77 -53.32 17.15
N ILE A 18 -27.42 -53.82 18.34
CA ILE A 18 -26.06 -54.25 18.68
C ILE A 18 -25.72 -55.58 18.00
N VAL A 19 -26.67 -56.52 17.94
CA VAL A 19 -26.49 -57.80 17.24
C VAL A 19 -26.40 -57.60 15.72
N GLY A 20 -27.15 -56.65 15.15
CA GLY A 20 -27.04 -56.28 13.73
C GLY A 20 -25.68 -55.65 13.35
N THR A 21 -25.11 -54.81 14.21
CA THR A 21 -23.77 -54.22 14.01
C THR A 21 -22.65 -55.26 14.20
N LEU A 22 -22.80 -56.18 15.15
CA LEU A 22 -21.88 -57.31 15.35
C LEU A 22 -21.89 -58.30 14.18
N LEU A 23 -23.06 -58.60 13.60
CA LEU A 23 -23.18 -59.47 12.43
C LEU A 23 -22.56 -58.83 11.17
N LEU A 24 -22.69 -57.51 10.97
CA LEU A 24 -22.04 -56.77 9.87
C LEU A 24 -20.50 -56.77 9.99
N LEU A 25 -19.96 -56.69 11.21
CA LEU A 25 -18.53 -56.79 11.48
C LEU A 25 -17.99 -58.21 11.33
N LEU A 26 -18.78 -59.24 11.68
CA LEU A 26 -18.37 -60.64 11.66
C LEU A 26 -18.46 -61.31 10.27
N PHE A 27 -19.34 -60.86 9.37
CA PHE A 27 -19.60 -61.54 8.07
C PHE A 27 -19.00 -60.84 6.83
N GLY A 28 -18.12 -59.83 6.98
CA GLY A 28 -17.28 -59.35 5.86
C GLY A 28 -17.32 -57.85 5.53
N GLY A 29 -17.94 -57.00 6.38
CA GLY A 29 -17.98 -55.54 6.14
C GLY A 29 -16.73 -54.77 6.56
N ALA A 30 -15.91 -55.30 7.48
CA ALA A 30 -14.72 -54.62 7.99
C ALA A 30 -13.63 -54.34 6.93
N PRO A 31 -13.20 -55.29 6.07
CA PRO A 31 -12.19 -55.00 5.04
C PRO A 31 -12.65 -53.96 4.01
N LEU A 32 -13.92 -54.03 3.56
CA LEU A 32 -14.48 -53.02 2.65
C LEU A 32 -14.51 -51.62 3.26
N LEU A 33 -14.74 -51.51 4.57
CA LEU A 33 -14.73 -50.24 5.28
C LEU A 33 -13.31 -49.66 5.35
N PHE A 34 -12.30 -50.49 5.65
CA PHE A 34 -10.88 -50.08 5.60
C PHE A 34 -10.44 -49.69 4.19
N ASP A 35 -10.88 -50.40 3.16
CA ASP A 35 -10.59 -50.07 1.76
C ASP A 35 -11.21 -48.73 1.33
N VAL A 36 -12.47 -48.47 1.72
CA VAL A 36 -13.13 -47.19 1.45
C VAL A 36 -12.46 -46.04 2.20
N ILE A 37 -12.12 -46.22 3.49
CA ILE A 37 -11.38 -45.22 4.26
C ILE A 37 -10.00 -44.97 3.64
N GLY A 38 -9.28 -46.02 3.26
CA GLY A 38 -7.97 -45.93 2.60
C GLY A 38 -8.05 -45.18 1.28
N PHE A 39 -9.07 -45.44 0.47
CA PHE A 39 -9.33 -44.70 -0.77
C PHE A 39 -9.65 -43.22 -0.51
N LEU A 40 -10.53 -42.91 0.45
CA LEU A 40 -10.88 -41.52 0.79
C LEU A 40 -9.67 -40.75 1.32
N PHE A 41 -8.84 -41.40 2.15
CA PHE A 41 -7.60 -40.83 2.66
C PHE A 41 -6.57 -40.63 1.55
N GLY A 42 -6.39 -41.61 0.66
CA GLY A 42 -5.53 -41.50 -0.50
C GLY A 42 -5.97 -40.39 -1.46
N ALA A 43 -7.27 -40.29 -1.72
CA ALA A 43 -7.86 -39.20 -2.52
C ALA A 43 -7.63 -37.83 -1.86
N PHE A 44 -7.80 -37.74 -0.54
CA PHE A 44 -7.51 -36.52 0.21
C PHE A 44 -6.03 -36.12 0.15
N LEU A 45 -5.10 -37.05 0.35
CA LEU A 45 -3.68 -36.77 0.21
C LEU A 45 -3.30 -36.38 -1.22
N PHE A 46 -3.91 -37.02 -2.21
CA PHE A 46 -3.73 -36.69 -3.61
C PHE A 46 -4.22 -35.27 -3.91
N THR A 47 -5.41 -34.87 -3.45
CA THR A 47 -5.89 -33.50 -3.65
C THR A 47 -4.99 -32.47 -2.95
N LEU A 48 -4.55 -32.74 -1.72
CA LEU A 48 -3.58 -31.89 -1.02
C LEU A 48 -2.26 -31.77 -1.78
N PHE A 49 -1.74 -32.86 -2.33
CA PHE A 49 -0.51 -32.86 -3.11
C PHE A 49 -0.64 -32.00 -4.37
N PHE A 50 -1.75 -32.11 -5.12
CA PHE A 50 -1.98 -31.28 -6.30
C PHE A 50 -2.24 -29.81 -5.95
N LEU A 51 -2.90 -29.52 -4.83
CA LEU A 51 -3.04 -28.15 -4.31
C LEU A 51 -1.67 -27.57 -3.95
N TRP A 52 -0.81 -28.35 -3.29
CA TRP A 52 0.55 -27.94 -2.95
C TRP A 52 1.41 -27.71 -4.21
N LEU A 53 1.37 -28.61 -5.19
CA LEU A 53 2.04 -28.43 -6.48
C LEU A 53 1.54 -27.20 -7.23
N GLY A 54 0.22 -26.98 -7.26
CA GLY A 54 -0.40 -25.81 -7.86
C GLY A 54 0.05 -24.53 -7.17
N PHE A 55 0.07 -24.50 -5.84
CA PHE A 55 0.54 -23.37 -5.06
C PHE A 55 2.04 -23.09 -5.29
N TRP A 56 2.88 -24.12 -5.29
CA TRP A 56 4.31 -23.99 -5.57
C TRP A 56 4.57 -23.48 -6.98
N GLY A 57 3.90 -24.05 -8.00
CA GLY A 57 4.01 -23.61 -9.39
C GLY A 57 3.54 -22.17 -9.60
N PHE A 58 2.43 -21.79 -8.95
CA PHE A 58 1.95 -20.41 -8.97
C PHE A 58 2.93 -19.45 -8.29
N SER A 59 3.48 -19.81 -7.11
CA SER A 59 4.48 -19.01 -6.41
C SER A 59 5.75 -18.81 -7.24
N TYR A 60 6.24 -19.86 -7.90
CA TYR A 60 7.37 -19.79 -8.82
C TYR A 60 7.07 -18.89 -10.03
N TYR A 61 5.88 -19.01 -10.62
CA TYR A 61 5.44 -18.17 -11.73
C TYR A 61 5.44 -16.68 -11.34
N ILE A 62 4.88 -16.33 -10.18
CA ILE A 62 4.85 -14.95 -9.70
C ILE A 62 6.27 -14.42 -9.45
N LYS A 63 7.13 -15.18 -8.76
CA LYS A 63 8.52 -14.76 -8.50
C LYS A 63 9.29 -14.51 -9.80
N ARG A 64 9.13 -15.38 -10.79
CA ARG A 64 9.75 -15.21 -12.10
C ARG A 64 9.24 -13.96 -12.81
N LYS A 65 7.92 -13.74 -12.83
CA LYS A 65 7.32 -12.53 -13.42
C LYS A 65 7.82 -11.25 -12.76
N VAL A 66 7.94 -11.22 -11.43
CA VAL A 66 8.49 -10.08 -10.69
C VAL A 66 9.97 -9.86 -11.06
N SER A 67 10.78 -10.92 -11.07
CA SER A 67 12.20 -10.84 -11.46
C SER A 67 12.39 -10.35 -12.89
N ASP A 68 11.63 -10.89 -13.85
CA ASP A 68 11.70 -10.47 -15.26
C ASP A 68 11.31 -9.00 -15.42
N TYR A 69 10.30 -8.55 -14.65
CA TYR A 69 9.89 -7.16 -14.62
C TYR A 69 10.97 -6.26 -14.02
N GLU A 70 11.56 -6.61 -12.86
CA GLU A 70 12.62 -5.81 -12.21
C GLU A 70 13.86 -5.65 -13.10
N GLN A 71 14.29 -6.73 -13.78
CA GLN A 71 15.45 -6.71 -14.68
C GLN A 71 15.24 -5.82 -15.92
N GLY A 72 14.00 -5.59 -16.33
CA GLY A 72 13.66 -4.72 -17.46
C GLY A 72 13.73 -3.22 -17.15
N GLN A 73 14.15 -2.83 -15.95
CA GLN A 73 13.99 -1.47 -15.42
C GLN A 73 15.32 -0.90 -14.95
N THR A 74 15.40 0.42 -14.79
CA THR A 74 16.62 1.06 -14.28
C THR A 74 16.80 0.76 -12.80
N GLU A 75 18.05 0.59 -12.36
CA GLU A 75 18.38 0.34 -10.96
C GLU A 75 17.88 1.48 -10.05
N ALA A 76 18.06 2.74 -10.48
CA ALA A 76 17.58 3.90 -9.74
C ALA A 76 16.07 3.89 -9.51
N ARG A 77 15.29 3.49 -10.52
CA ARG A 77 13.83 3.32 -10.41
C ARG A 77 13.47 2.23 -9.41
N ASN A 78 14.09 1.05 -9.54
CA ASN A 78 13.81 -0.09 -8.66
C ASN A 78 14.13 0.25 -7.20
N ASN A 79 15.28 0.89 -6.97
CA ASN A 79 15.69 1.34 -5.64
C ASN A 79 14.72 2.39 -5.08
N PHE A 80 14.29 3.35 -5.89
CA PHE A 80 13.31 4.36 -5.46
C PHE A 80 11.99 3.73 -5.03
N VAL A 81 11.42 2.86 -5.87
CA VAL A 81 10.13 2.21 -5.60
C VAL A 81 10.23 1.28 -4.39
N SER A 82 11.31 0.51 -4.29
CA SER A 82 11.54 -0.37 -3.14
C SER A 82 11.59 0.42 -1.84
N LEU A 83 12.42 1.47 -1.77
CA LEU A 83 12.53 2.31 -0.58
C LEU A 83 11.22 3.04 -0.28
N LEU A 84 10.51 3.55 -1.31
CA LEU A 84 9.19 4.16 -1.14
C LEU A 84 8.21 3.18 -0.48
N VAL A 85 8.10 1.95 -0.98
CA VAL A 85 7.19 0.94 -0.40
C VAL A 85 7.60 0.63 1.03
N HIS A 86 8.89 0.42 1.31
CA HIS A 86 9.38 0.13 2.64
C HIS A 86 9.08 1.28 3.63
N ILE A 87 9.32 2.52 3.23
CA ILE A 87 9.01 3.71 4.04
C ILE A 87 7.51 3.80 4.31
N LEU A 88 6.65 3.64 3.30
CA LEU A 88 5.19 3.69 3.46
C LEU A 88 4.68 2.58 4.40
N VAL A 89 5.23 1.37 4.29
CA VAL A 89 4.90 0.29 5.22
C VAL A 89 5.35 0.64 6.62
N LYS A 90 6.57 1.17 6.83
CA LYS A 90 7.07 1.61 8.16
C LYS A 90 6.20 2.71 8.78
N ILE A 91 5.71 3.65 7.97
CA ILE A 91 4.74 4.66 8.43
C ILE A 91 3.44 3.99 8.89
N ALA A 92 2.91 3.04 8.11
CA ALA A 92 1.70 2.30 8.50
C ALA A 92 1.91 1.46 9.78
N GLN A 93 3.10 0.92 10.03
CA GLN A 93 3.39 0.19 11.29
C GLN A 93 3.70 1.11 12.48
N PHE A 94 3.66 2.45 12.34
CA PHE A 94 4.06 3.37 13.40
C PHE A 94 3.24 3.16 14.69
N ASP A 95 1.94 2.89 14.56
CA ASP A 95 1.04 2.62 15.70
C ASP A 95 1.11 1.15 16.20
N GLY A 96 2.05 0.35 15.66
CA GLY A 96 2.40 -0.99 16.12
C GLY A 96 1.85 -2.13 15.26
N ASN A 97 0.55 -2.12 14.93
CA ASN A 97 -0.07 -3.18 14.12
C ASN A 97 -0.55 -2.65 12.78
N VAL A 98 0.06 -3.15 11.70
CA VAL A 98 -0.38 -2.83 10.34
C VAL A 98 -1.77 -3.41 10.08
N THR A 99 -2.71 -2.54 9.73
CA THR A 99 -4.05 -2.96 9.36
C THR A 99 -4.13 -3.38 7.89
N LYS A 100 -5.08 -4.26 7.57
CA LYS A 100 -5.35 -4.60 6.15
C LYS A 100 -5.76 -3.36 5.34
N ALA A 101 -6.40 -2.39 5.99
CA ALA A 101 -6.82 -1.14 5.37
C ALA A 101 -5.61 -0.29 4.95
N GLU A 102 -4.58 -0.16 5.78
CA GLU A 102 -3.33 0.55 5.44
C GLU A 102 -2.61 -0.10 4.25
N LEU A 103 -2.43 -1.42 4.27
CA LEU A 103 -1.80 -2.13 3.14
C LEU A 103 -2.61 -2.00 1.85
N GLN A 104 -3.93 -1.96 1.96
CA GLN A 104 -4.82 -1.71 0.84
C GLN A 104 -4.74 -0.27 0.35
N ALA A 105 -4.59 0.72 1.24
CA ALA A 105 -4.38 2.12 0.88
C ALA A 105 -3.08 2.28 0.08
N ILE A 106 -1.97 1.68 0.55
CA ILE A 106 -0.70 1.65 -0.20
C ILE A 106 -0.92 1.00 -1.58
N SER A 107 -1.53 -0.18 -1.63
CA SER A 107 -1.78 -0.87 -2.92
C SER A 107 -2.66 -0.07 -3.87
N ASN A 108 -3.70 0.59 -3.34
CA ASN A 108 -4.57 1.46 -4.12
C ASN A 108 -3.82 2.66 -4.64
N PHE A 109 -2.96 3.28 -3.83
CA PHE A 109 -2.15 4.41 -4.24
C PHE A 109 -1.29 4.11 -5.46
N PHE A 110 -0.54 2.99 -5.46
CA PHE A 110 0.26 2.59 -6.63
C PHE A 110 -0.60 2.38 -7.87
N ARG A 111 -1.78 1.76 -7.71
CA ARG A 111 -2.70 1.51 -8.82
C ARG A 111 -3.35 2.77 -9.38
N THR A 112 -3.82 3.67 -8.51
CA THR A 112 -4.66 4.81 -8.92
C THR A 112 -3.87 6.07 -9.18
N HIS A 113 -2.86 6.36 -8.35
CA HIS A 113 -2.08 7.60 -8.42
C HIS A 113 -0.79 7.43 -9.22
N LEU A 114 -0.17 6.24 -9.19
CA LEU A 114 1.00 5.94 -10.02
C LEU A 114 0.64 5.14 -11.28
N HIS A 115 -0.64 4.83 -11.48
CA HIS A 115 -1.18 4.13 -12.65
C HIS A 115 -0.55 2.76 -12.90
N TYR A 116 -0.15 2.04 -11.85
CA TYR A 116 0.44 0.71 -12.00
C TYR A 116 -0.57 -0.30 -12.52
N ASN A 117 -0.17 -1.04 -13.55
CA ASN A 117 -0.94 -2.10 -14.15
C ASN A 117 -0.90 -3.40 -13.32
N GLN A 118 -1.63 -4.43 -13.75
CA GLN A 118 -1.72 -5.70 -13.05
C GLN A 118 -0.36 -6.38 -12.83
N GLU A 119 0.55 -6.32 -13.81
CA GLU A 119 1.87 -6.95 -13.72
C GLU A 119 2.76 -6.21 -12.70
N GLN A 120 2.76 -4.88 -12.75
CA GLN A 120 3.49 -4.04 -11.81
C GLN A 120 2.97 -4.21 -10.37
N MET A 121 1.67 -4.46 -10.22
CA MET A 121 1.08 -4.73 -8.91
C MET A 121 1.51 -6.08 -8.31
N PHE A 122 2.02 -7.05 -9.08
CA PHE A 122 2.66 -8.23 -8.49
C PHE A 122 3.95 -7.87 -7.77
N TRP A 123 4.74 -6.98 -8.37
CA TRP A 123 5.97 -6.48 -7.77
C TRP A 123 5.70 -5.67 -6.50
N VAL A 124 4.77 -4.71 -6.55
CA VAL A 124 4.39 -3.91 -5.38
C VAL A 124 3.92 -4.80 -4.22
N LYS A 125 3.13 -5.85 -4.51
CA LYS A 125 2.68 -6.80 -3.47
C LYS A 125 3.84 -7.58 -2.86
N GLU A 126 4.83 -7.98 -3.66
CA GLU A 126 6.02 -8.64 -3.12
C GLU A 126 6.86 -7.68 -2.27
N LEU A 127 7.04 -6.43 -2.71
CA LEU A 127 7.71 -5.38 -1.92
C LEU A 127 6.99 -5.09 -0.60
N VAL A 128 5.65 -5.00 -0.59
CA VAL A 128 4.86 -4.79 0.63
C VAL A 128 5.03 -5.96 1.59
N LYS A 129 5.02 -7.18 1.06
CA LYS A 129 5.24 -8.40 1.86
C LYS A 129 6.64 -8.44 2.44
N ASP A 130 7.66 -8.13 1.63
CA ASP A 130 9.06 -8.03 2.06
C ASP A 130 9.21 -6.98 3.18
N ALA A 131 8.72 -5.76 2.94
CA ALA A 131 8.72 -4.66 3.89
C ALA A 131 7.99 -4.96 5.20
N SER A 132 6.93 -5.79 5.16
CA SER A 132 6.19 -6.22 6.35
C SER A 132 6.99 -7.19 7.22
N THR A 133 7.96 -7.91 6.65
CA THR A 133 8.85 -8.84 7.35
C THR A 133 10.24 -8.28 7.62
N ASN A 134 10.61 -7.19 6.96
CA ASN A 134 11.93 -6.57 7.02
C ASN A 134 12.16 -5.86 8.39
N THR A 135 13.36 -6.02 8.95
CA THR A 135 13.75 -5.49 10.26
C THR A 135 14.45 -4.13 10.24
N ASP A 136 14.70 -3.56 9.06
CA ASP A 136 15.35 -2.27 8.91
C ASP A 136 14.53 -1.18 9.58
N SER A 137 15.23 -0.27 10.25
CA SER A 137 14.61 0.89 10.87
C SER A 137 14.25 1.93 9.82
N LEU A 138 13.26 2.77 10.12
CA LEU A 138 12.87 3.86 9.21
C LEU A 138 14.07 4.79 8.93
N GLU A 139 14.89 5.08 9.93
CA GLU A 139 16.10 5.92 9.78
C GLU A 139 17.10 5.32 8.80
N THR A 140 17.24 3.99 8.79
CA THR A 140 18.13 3.29 7.86
C THR A 140 17.64 3.48 6.43
N LEU A 141 16.35 3.28 6.19
CA LEU A 141 15.73 3.47 4.87
C LEU A 141 15.84 4.94 4.41
N LEU A 142 15.61 5.89 5.30
CA LEU A 142 15.72 7.32 5.00
C LEU A 142 17.16 7.74 4.71
N SER A 143 18.16 7.15 5.39
CA SER A 143 19.57 7.42 5.07
C SER A 143 19.92 6.88 3.70
N GLN A 144 19.55 5.63 3.39
CA GLN A 144 19.77 5.05 2.07
C GLN A 144 19.13 5.90 0.97
N PHE A 145 17.89 6.34 1.18
CA PHE A 145 17.21 7.21 0.24
C PHE A 145 17.91 8.57 0.10
N ARG A 146 18.29 9.20 1.21
CA ARG A 146 18.95 10.50 1.20
C ARG A 146 20.27 10.46 0.45
N ASP A 147 21.06 9.41 0.69
CA ASP A 147 22.41 9.28 0.17
C ASP A 147 22.41 8.78 -1.29
N GLY A 148 21.38 8.04 -1.70
CA GLY A 148 21.21 7.53 -3.06
C GLY A 148 20.58 8.51 -4.06
N PHE A 149 19.88 9.56 -3.60
CA PHE A 149 19.11 10.43 -4.48
C PHE A 149 19.38 11.93 -4.30
N ALA A 150 19.32 12.67 -5.42
CA ALA A 150 19.39 14.11 -5.46
C ALA A 150 18.20 14.78 -4.71
N TYR A 151 18.19 16.12 -4.65
CA TYR A 151 17.15 16.85 -3.93
C TYR A 151 15.75 16.64 -4.51
N GLU A 152 15.63 16.62 -5.84
CA GLU A 152 14.36 16.58 -6.54
C GLU A 152 13.62 15.23 -6.35
N PRO A 153 14.25 14.05 -6.48
CA PRO A 153 13.62 12.79 -6.08
C PRO A 153 13.22 12.73 -4.59
N ARG A 154 14.03 13.29 -3.68
CA ARG A 154 13.68 13.38 -2.25
C ARG A 154 12.43 14.21 -2.03
N LEU A 155 12.27 15.30 -2.77
CA LEU A 155 11.06 16.12 -2.75
C LEU A 155 9.84 15.35 -3.27
N ILE A 156 10.00 14.55 -4.33
CA ILE A 156 8.93 13.66 -4.82
C ILE A 156 8.55 12.63 -3.77
N LEU A 157 9.50 11.95 -3.12
CA LEU A 157 9.18 11.00 -2.04
C LEU A 157 8.29 11.63 -0.96
N VAL A 158 8.63 12.82 -0.48
CA VAL A 158 7.82 13.52 0.51
C VAL A 158 6.42 13.83 -0.02
N GLU A 159 6.29 14.28 -1.27
CA GLU A 159 4.97 14.47 -1.90
C GLU A 159 4.14 13.18 -1.90
N LEU A 160 4.74 12.05 -2.28
CA LEU A 160 4.06 10.75 -2.33
C LEU A 160 3.63 10.29 -0.93
N VAL A 161 4.48 10.49 0.09
CA VAL A 161 4.15 10.19 1.49
C VAL A 161 2.91 10.97 1.93
N TYR A 162 2.88 12.28 1.67
CA TYR A 162 1.70 13.09 2.00
C TYR A 162 0.47 12.67 1.19
N GLN A 163 0.60 12.30 -0.08
CA GLN A 163 -0.53 11.78 -0.87
C GLN A 163 -1.12 10.49 -0.29
N VAL A 164 -0.27 9.55 0.15
CA VAL A 164 -0.73 8.29 0.77
C VAL A 164 -1.41 8.58 2.09
N LEU A 165 -0.80 9.38 2.97
CA LEU A 165 -1.40 9.73 4.26
C LEU A 165 -2.78 10.36 4.08
N PHE A 166 -2.91 11.35 3.19
CA PHE A 166 -4.18 12.04 2.95
C PHE A 166 -5.15 11.27 2.04
N SER A 167 -4.78 10.08 1.55
CA SER A 167 -5.72 9.15 0.90
C SER A 167 -6.55 8.35 1.92
N ASN A 168 -6.12 8.32 3.19
CA ASN A 168 -6.87 7.74 4.28
C ASN A 168 -7.98 8.69 4.74
N ASP A 169 -9.09 8.13 5.24
CA ASP A 169 -10.23 8.91 5.75
C ASP A 169 -9.82 9.82 6.92
N HIS A 170 -8.87 9.37 7.74
CA HIS A 170 -8.35 10.09 8.89
C HIS A 170 -6.82 10.04 8.85
N VAL A 171 -6.20 11.19 9.08
CA VAL A 171 -4.75 11.32 9.29
C VAL A 171 -4.54 11.74 10.73
N SER A 172 -3.80 10.95 11.49
CA SER A 172 -3.52 11.23 12.89
C SER A 172 -2.47 12.35 13.02
N GLY A 173 -2.44 13.03 14.17
CA GLY A 173 -1.40 14.02 14.45
C GLY A 173 0.01 13.41 14.47
N GLN A 174 0.12 12.14 14.87
CA GLN A 174 1.38 11.41 14.95
C GLN A 174 1.91 11.02 13.55
N GLU A 175 1.03 10.61 12.64
CA GLU A 175 1.38 10.37 11.23
C GLU A 175 1.86 11.66 10.56
N LEU A 176 1.22 12.80 10.85
CA LEU A 176 1.66 14.09 10.36
C LEU A 176 3.03 14.47 10.90
N GLU A 177 3.27 14.28 12.21
CA GLU A 177 4.58 14.53 12.84
C GLU A 177 5.66 13.65 12.22
N LEU A 178 5.38 12.37 12.04
CA LEU A 178 6.27 11.42 11.38
C LEU A 178 6.62 11.87 9.95
N ALA A 179 5.65 12.33 9.16
CA ALA A 179 5.89 12.86 7.82
C ALA A 179 6.79 14.12 7.83
N GLN A 180 6.70 14.97 8.85
CA GLN A 180 7.61 16.11 9.00
C GLN A 180 9.03 15.64 9.30
N ASN A 181 9.17 14.70 10.24
CA ASN A 181 10.45 14.12 10.62
C ASN A 181 11.13 13.42 9.43
N ILE A 182 10.36 12.71 8.60
CA ILE A 182 10.84 12.13 7.33
C ILE A 182 11.41 13.22 6.41
N ALA A 183 10.68 14.30 6.20
CA ALA A 183 11.13 15.38 5.32
C ALA A 183 12.40 16.07 5.86
N GLU A 184 12.50 16.26 7.17
CA GLU A 184 13.69 16.81 7.82
C GLU A 184 14.89 15.88 7.67
N TYR A 185 14.71 14.57 7.90
CA TYR A 185 15.76 13.57 7.71
C TYR A 185 16.27 13.52 6.26
N LEU A 186 15.34 13.65 5.31
CA LEU A 186 15.63 13.73 3.88
C LEU A 186 16.22 15.08 3.47
N ASN A 187 16.58 15.97 4.40
CA ASN A 187 17.14 17.30 4.13
C ASN A 187 16.28 18.13 3.17
N ILE A 188 14.95 18.04 3.29
CA ILE A 188 14.02 18.91 2.58
C ILE A 188 13.98 20.26 3.28
N SER A 189 14.11 21.34 2.52
CA SER A 189 14.07 22.68 3.10
C SER A 189 12.73 22.94 3.79
N ARG A 190 12.74 23.59 4.95
CA ARG A 190 11.52 23.94 5.69
C ARG A 190 10.48 24.66 4.82
N TYR A 191 10.95 25.51 3.91
CA TYR A 191 10.11 26.19 2.93
C TYR A 191 9.35 25.23 2.01
N ASP A 192 10.01 24.19 1.50
CA ASP A 192 9.34 23.20 0.65
C ASP A 192 8.40 22.31 1.46
N LEU A 193 8.80 21.90 2.67
CA LEU A 193 7.96 21.09 3.56
C LEU A 193 6.65 21.82 3.90
N LEU A 194 6.74 23.08 4.31
CA LEU A 194 5.55 23.89 4.62
C LEU A 194 4.62 24.03 3.41
N ARG A 195 5.18 24.24 2.21
CA ARG A 195 4.40 24.29 0.97
C ARG A 195 3.62 22.99 0.73
N ILE A 196 4.27 21.85 0.90
CA ILE A 196 3.65 20.53 0.74
C ILE A 196 2.55 20.36 1.79
N GLN A 197 2.86 20.61 3.07
CA GLN A 197 1.90 20.49 4.17
C GLN A 197 0.66 21.35 3.98
N SER A 198 0.84 22.65 3.70
CA SER A 198 -0.25 23.60 3.49
C SER A 198 -1.21 23.09 2.42
N ARG A 199 -0.68 22.61 1.30
CA ARG A 199 -1.50 22.08 0.21
C ARG A 199 -2.43 20.95 0.66
N TYR A 200 -1.94 19.96 1.42
CA TYR A 200 -2.78 18.83 1.82
C TYR A 200 -3.73 19.18 2.98
N ILE A 201 -3.28 20.00 3.91
CA ILE A 201 -4.10 20.45 5.06
C ILE A 201 -5.24 21.36 4.59
N HIS A 202 -4.96 22.35 3.74
CA HIS A 202 -5.96 23.30 3.26
C HIS A 202 -6.91 22.68 2.22
N ARG A 203 -6.42 21.81 1.32
CA ARG A 203 -7.28 21.08 0.36
C ARG A 203 -8.33 20.23 1.07
N ARG A 204 -8.04 19.71 2.27
CA ARG A 204 -9.03 18.96 3.09
C ARG A 204 -10.09 19.86 3.73
N GLN A 205 -9.79 21.15 3.93
CA GLN A 205 -10.68 22.09 4.64
C GLN A 205 -11.66 22.84 3.72
N ALA A 206 -11.58 22.65 2.40
CA ALA A 206 -12.54 23.11 1.37
C ALA A 206 -12.97 24.60 1.41
N ALA A 207 -12.31 25.44 2.20
CA ALA A 207 -12.71 26.82 2.46
C ALA A 207 -11.82 27.87 1.77
N ALA A 208 -10.75 27.46 1.09
CA ALA A 208 -9.84 28.37 0.40
C ALA A 208 -10.39 28.81 -0.96
N THR A 209 -10.21 30.09 -1.29
CA THR A 209 -10.46 30.59 -2.64
C THR A 209 -9.40 30.07 -3.62
N ARG A 210 -9.75 29.99 -4.91
CA ARG A 210 -8.79 29.52 -5.94
C ARG A 210 -7.53 30.37 -6.03
N GLU A 211 -7.57 31.64 -5.61
CA GLU A 211 -6.37 32.48 -5.56
C GLU A 211 -5.50 32.17 -4.35
N GLU A 212 -6.08 31.91 -3.18
CA GLU A 212 -5.34 31.46 -1.98
C GLU A 212 -4.59 30.16 -2.27
N ASP A 213 -5.24 29.20 -2.94
CA ASP A 213 -4.60 27.97 -3.41
C ASP A 213 -3.36 28.25 -4.27
N TYR A 214 -3.39 29.28 -5.12
CA TYR A 214 -2.26 29.62 -5.98
C TYR A 214 -1.10 30.27 -5.24
N TYR A 215 -1.37 31.06 -4.20
CA TYR A 215 -0.33 31.54 -3.30
C TYR A 215 0.35 30.35 -2.60
N GLU A 216 -0.43 29.39 -2.12
CA GLU A 216 0.09 28.17 -1.49
C GLU A 216 0.87 27.29 -2.46
N VAL A 217 0.37 27.06 -3.68
CA VAL A 217 1.06 26.29 -4.72
C VAL A 217 2.43 26.88 -5.03
N LEU A 218 2.55 28.21 -5.04
CA LEU A 218 3.83 28.90 -5.27
C LEU A 218 4.66 29.10 -3.99
N GLY A 219 4.10 28.80 -2.81
CA GLY A 219 4.75 28.98 -1.51
C GLY A 219 5.03 30.46 -1.18
N ILE A 220 4.11 31.35 -1.51
CA ILE A 220 4.24 32.81 -1.33
C ILE A 220 3.06 33.35 -0.54
N GLN A 221 3.19 34.56 0.02
CA GLN A 221 2.13 35.18 0.81
C GLN A 221 1.17 36.01 -0.06
N PRO A 222 -0.10 36.18 0.34
CA PRO A 222 -1.00 37.12 -0.32
C PRO A 222 -0.39 38.52 -0.43
N GLY A 223 -0.47 39.14 -1.60
CA GLY A 223 0.11 40.47 -1.84
C GLY A 223 1.62 40.49 -2.15
N THR A 224 2.25 39.32 -2.30
CA THR A 224 3.64 39.19 -2.81
C THR A 224 3.80 39.89 -4.15
N ASP A 225 4.91 40.62 -4.36
CA ASP A 225 5.16 41.34 -5.61
C ASP A 225 5.36 40.39 -6.82
N PHE A 226 5.07 40.88 -8.03
CA PHE A 226 5.18 40.08 -9.25
C PHE A 226 6.60 39.58 -9.55
N GLU A 227 7.65 40.32 -9.15
CA GLU A 227 9.04 39.82 -9.29
C GLU A 227 9.32 38.64 -8.36
N GLN A 228 8.77 38.68 -7.14
CA GLN A 228 8.87 37.58 -6.19
C GLN A 228 8.06 36.36 -6.65
N ILE A 229 6.87 36.57 -7.23
CA ILE A 229 6.07 35.52 -7.88
C ILE A 229 6.88 34.84 -9.00
N LYS A 230 7.50 35.62 -9.89
CA LYS A 230 8.37 35.10 -10.97
C LYS A 230 9.56 34.31 -10.42
N LYS A 231 10.16 34.77 -9.32
CA LYS A 231 11.28 34.07 -8.66
C LYS A 231 10.84 32.73 -8.06
N ALA A 232 9.69 32.70 -7.38
CA ALA A 232 9.11 31.48 -6.83
C ALA A 232 8.78 30.47 -7.93
N TYR A 233 8.14 30.93 -9.00
CA TYR A 233 7.86 30.12 -10.20
C TYR A 233 9.12 29.45 -10.75
N ARG A 234 10.17 30.23 -11.07
CA ARG A 234 11.43 29.68 -11.62
C ARG A 234 12.06 28.64 -10.70
N LYS A 235 12.08 28.91 -9.39
CA LYS A 235 12.63 27.98 -8.38
C LYS A 235 11.86 26.67 -8.36
N LEU A 236 10.53 26.73 -8.42
CA LEU A 236 9.67 25.54 -8.42
C LEU A 236 9.77 24.77 -9.73
N SER A 237 9.78 25.46 -10.88
CA SER A 237 9.95 24.83 -12.18
C SER A 237 11.25 24.04 -12.28
N MET A 238 12.35 24.54 -11.71
CA MET A 238 13.62 23.80 -11.69
C MET A 238 13.56 22.53 -10.81
N LYS A 239 12.78 22.55 -9.73
CA LYS A 239 12.67 21.42 -8.79
C LYS A 239 11.75 20.32 -9.28
N TYR A 240 10.63 20.67 -9.92
CA TYR A 240 9.63 19.73 -10.43
C TYR A 240 9.76 19.50 -11.94
N HIS A 241 10.91 19.82 -12.56
CA HIS A 241 11.10 19.54 -13.97
C HIS A 241 11.09 18.02 -14.20
N PRO A 242 10.32 17.48 -15.16
CA PRO A 242 10.21 16.03 -15.38
C PRO A 242 11.57 15.35 -15.58
N ASP A 243 12.51 16.00 -16.28
CA ASP A 243 13.87 15.48 -16.50
C ASP A 243 14.64 15.19 -15.19
N LYS A 244 14.31 15.86 -14.08
CA LYS A 244 14.96 15.62 -12.79
C LYS A 244 14.65 14.25 -12.20
N VAL A 245 13.55 13.65 -12.63
CA VAL A 245 13.06 12.35 -12.15
C VAL A 245 12.78 11.36 -13.26
N GLY A 246 13.03 11.71 -14.53
CA GLY A 246 12.78 10.83 -15.67
C GLY A 246 13.53 9.49 -15.61
N HIS A 247 14.72 9.48 -14.98
CA HIS A 247 15.50 8.25 -14.76
C HIS A 247 14.84 7.26 -13.77
N LEU A 248 13.85 7.71 -13.02
CA LEU A 248 13.09 6.90 -12.06
C LEU A 248 11.86 6.23 -12.68
N GLY A 249 11.55 6.50 -13.95
CA GLY A 249 10.39 5.94 -14.64
C GLY A 249 9.30 6.95 -14.94
N GLU A 250 8.37 6.55 -15.81
CA GLU A 250 7.32 7.43 -16.32
C GLU A 250 6.33 7.81 -15.21
N GLU A 251 6.11 6.95 -14.22
CA GLU A 251 5.22 7.24 -13.09
C GLU A 251 5.65 8.48 -12.30
N PHE A 252 6.95 8.66 -12.04
CA PHE A 252 7.44 9.81 -11.27
C PHE A 252 7.61 11.05 -12.13
N LYS A 253 7.89 10.85 -13.42
CA LYS A 253 7.83 11.92 -14.41
C LYS A 253 6.41 12.51 -14.48
N ASN A 254 5.38 11.66 -14.52
CA ASN A 254 3.98 12.09 -14.49
C ASN A 254 3.66 12.88 -13.22
N VAL A 255 4.12 12.41 -12.05
CA VAL A 255 3.97 13.17 -10.79
C VAL A 255 4.61 14.55 -10.90
N ALA A 256 5.84 14.65 -11.42
CA ALA A 256 6.51 15.93 -11.62
C ALA A 256 5.76 16.84 -12.63
N GLU A 257 5.23 16.27 -13.71
CA GLU A 257 4.42 16.99 -14.70
C GLU A 257 3.11 17.54 -14.11
N GLU A 258 2.41 16.76 -13.28
CA GLU A 258 1.20 17.22 -12.59
C GLU A 258 1.51 18.41 -11.67
N LYS A 259 2.60 18.32 -10.89
CA LYS A 259 3.04 19.43 -10.04
C LYS A 259 3.40 20.66 -10.89
N MET A 260 4.10 20.45 -12.01
CA MET A 260 4.44 21.53 -12.95
C MET A 260 3.20 22.19 -13.54
N LYS A 261 2.15 21.41 -13.87
CA LYS A 261 0.87 21.95 -14.37
C LYS A 261 0.22 22.85 -13.32
N GLU A 262 0.19 22.44 -12.05
CA GLU A 262 -0.34 23.27 -10.96
C GLU A 262 0.48 24.56 -10.77
N ILE A 263 1.82 24.46 -10.79
CA ILE A 263 2.73 25.61 -10.69
C ILE A 263 2.52 26.59 -11.85
N ASN A 264 2.40 26.08 -13.07
CA ASN A 264 2.13 26.88 -14.27
C ASN A 264 0.77 27.57 -14.20
N ALA A 265 -0.27 26.88 -13.73
CA ALA A 265 -1.60 27.45 -13.57
C ALA A 265 -1.61 28.61 -12.56
N ALA A 266 -0.95 28.42 -11.40
CA ALA A 266 -0.81 29.46 -10.38
C ALA A 266 -0.06 30.68 -10.91
N TYR A 267 1.07 30.46 -11.59
CA TYR A 267 1.83 31.55 -12.21
C TYR A 267 1.03 32.29 -13.28
N HIS A 268 0.32 31.57 -14.14
CA HIS A 268 -0.49 32.17 -15.21
C HIS A 268 -1.62 33.04 -14.65
N HIS A 269 -2.26 32.62 -13.56
CA HIS A 269 -3.27 33.43 -12.86
C HIS A 269 -2.71 34.78 -12.43
N PHE A 270 -1.58 34.78 -11.72
CA PHE A 270 -0.95 36.02 -11.28
C PHE A 270 -0.42 36.84 -12.45
N LYS A 271 0.18 36.22 -13.46
CA LYS A 271 0.62 36.94 -14.67
C LYS A 271 -0.52 37.72 -15.33
N THR A 272 -1.71 37.11 -15.48
CA THR A 272 -2.88 37.80 -16.02
C THR A 272 -3.34 38.93 -15.09
N LYS A 273 -3.42 38.66 -13.78
CA LYS A 273 -3.85 39.63 -12.76
C LYS A 273 -2.98 40.89 -12.73
N TYR A 274 -1.66 40.74 -12.86
CA TYR A 274 -0.72 41.87 -12.84
C TYR A 274 -0.59 42.56 -14.21
N ASN A 275 -0.89 41.88 -15.32
CA ASN A 275 -0.93 42.51 -16.65
C ASN A 275 -2.21 43.33 -16.92
N THR A 276 -3.27 43.11 -16.14
CA THR A 276 -4.58 43.78 -16.30
C THR A 276 -4.79 44.91 -15.30
N LYS A 277 -3.82 45.14 -14.40
CA LYS A 277 -3.74 46.29 -13.50
C LYS A 277 -2.80 47.34 -14.08
#